data_AF-A0A8T5MIR8-F1
#
_entry.id   AF-A0A8T5MIR8-F1
#
_cell.length_a   1.000
_cell.length_b   1.000
_cell.length_c   1.000
_cell.angle_alpha   90.00
_cell.angle_beta   90.00
_cell.angle_gamma   90.00
#
_symmetry.space_group_name_H-M   'P 1'
#
loop_
_entity.id
_entity.type
_entity.pdbx_description
1 polymer ?
#
loop_
_entity_poly.entity_id
_entity_poly.type
_entity_poly.pdbx_seq_one_letter_code
_entity_poly.pdbx_strand_id
1 'polypeptide(L)'
;MSELELDHEKTERNMDKILVSVTRTTGGFYKFLIASLLILAWFGFAYYQQLSKGLVVTGLNEPMYMGLYIGTFIWFVGIAHGGIAISAAVTVLNLEQYKPVARLGELLTLICLSLSGIMITFDLGRPDRVINLVKWGRYQSPLSWDVFIIVLYFMGSLTFFYIGLRREMPDMIKKFPDTMMTGVYKFLGAGYKGTKKDKRINDKAGYYLGIALLLIMCSASGFIIPLIFALQVAQPGWFTALLPIYFLAAALASALAAIILIAYITRWMFDWYEFISDKIIHGLGMGLRVFLFLYLYFIVCEQLVMRYAGLLPEQNVSNALFFGEFAPFWWGYLILGLILPLVILILPQTKTTKGIVIASAIVIPALWLKRMLITLPPLSRQLIPNPIIDPATRSTFIEPLTTYGIYSPTWVEWSLFAGTLVIGFLMFAIFAKYFPLIELDVGEVHIEPEPIVATPAAAGGVGAAPEATGPPAQYELCDTTFATLDECCEHAEKEHGIAKDSCDMACAEVKGEAAAPAAGAKMVSKCGLCDAEFASEDECCAHAEKEHAIAKSSCDMACEDM
;
A
#
# COMPACT_ATOMS: atom_id res chain seq x y z
N MET A 1 41.57 8.71 -5.14
CA MET A 1 40.18 8.50 -5.58
C MET A 1 39.40 9.66 -5.02
N SER A 2 38.84 10.51 -5.89
CA SER A 2 38.01 11.65 -5.48
C SER A 2 36.64 11.15 -4.98
N GLU A 3 35.95 11.91 -4.13
CA GLU A 3 34.62 11.53 -3.60
C GLU A 3 33.60 11.24 -4.72
N LEU A 4 33.70 11.96 -5.84
CA LEU A 4 32.88 11.76 -7.04
C LEU A 4 33.12 10.41 -7.74
N GLU A 5 34.36 9.91 -7.75
CA GLU A 5 34.68 8.60 -8.33
C GLU A 5 34.14 7.46 -7.45
N LEU A 6 34.17 7.65 -6.13
CA LEU A 6 33.70 6.68 -5.14
C LEU A 6 32.16 6.55 -5.19
N ASP A 7 31.46 7.67 -5.39
CA ASP A 7 30.01 7.71 -5.53
C ASP A 7 29.53 7.11 -6.86
N HIS A 8 30.27 7.36 -7.95
CA HIS A 8 30.00 6.75 -9.26
C HIS A 8 30.16 5.22 -9.22
N GLU A 9 31.24 4.71 -8.60
CA GLU A 9 31.49 3.27 -8.50
C GLU A 9 30.43 2.56 -7.65
N LYS A 10 29.97 3.21 -6.58
CA LYS A 10 28.90 2.71 -5.71
C LYS A 10 27.56 2.64 -6.46
N THR A 11 27.25 3.66 -7.25
CA THR A 11 26.03 3.73 -8.07
C THR A 11 26.00 2.64 -9.14
N GLU A 12 27.10 2.44 -9.86
CA GLU A 12 27.19 1.35 -10.85
C GLU A 12 27.06 -0.03 -10.22
N ARG A 13 27.68 -0.24 -9.05
CA ARG A 13 27.59 -1.52 -8.32
C ARG A 13 26.16 -1.82 -7.88
N ASN A 14 25.44 -0.82 -7.38
CA ASN A 14 24.03 -0.95 -7.00
C ASN A 14 23.14 -1.26 -8.21
N MET A 15 23.38 -0.57 -9.33
CA MET A 15 22.67 -0.83 -10.59
C MET A 15 22.90 -2.27 -11.06
N ASP A 16 24.13 -2.79 -11.00
CA ASP A 16 24.43 -4.18 -11.39
C ASP A 16 23.72 -5.20 -10.50
N LYS A 17 23.65 -4.96 -9.18
CA LYS A 17 22.88 -5.82 -8.25
C LYS A 17 21.37 -5.81 -8.55
N ILE A 18 20.81 -4.67 -8.92
CA ILE A 18 19.40 -4.55 -9.31
C ILE A 18 19.14 -5.27 -10.65
N LEU A 19 20.07 -5.18 -11.60
CA LEU A 19 19.95 -5.80 -12.92
C LEU A 19 20.24 -7.32 -12.96
N VAL A 20 20.51 -7.95 -11.81
CA VAL A 20 20.64 -9.42 -11.71
C VAL A 20 19.38 -10.12 -12.23
N SER A 21 18.19 -9.55 -12.01
CA SER A 21 16.93 -10.12 -12.51
C SER A 21 16.86 -10.17 -14.04
N VAL A 22 17.47 -9.18 -14.71
CA VAL A 22 17.49 -9.03 -16.17
C VAL A 22 18.57 -9.92 -16.78
N THR A 23 19.75 -9.94 -16.17
CA THR A 23 20.95 -10.55 -16.75
C THR A 23 21.04 -12.06 -16.51
N ARG A 24 20.57 -12.58 -15.37
CA ARG A 24 20.75 -13.99 -15.01
C ARG A 24 19.49 -14.82 -15.27
N THR A 25 19.62 -15.91 -16.02
CA THR A 25 18.59 -16.96 -16.14
C THR A 25 19.08 -18.23 -15.45
N THR A 26 18.25 -18.78 -14.57
CA THR A 26 18.57 -20.02 -13.84
C THR A 26 17.83 -21.22 -14.44
N GLY A 27 18.31 -22.45 -14.20
CA GLY A 27 17.59 -23.66 -14.60
C GLY A 27 16.19 -23.79 -13.99
N GLY A 28 15.97 -23.17 -12.82
CA GLY A 28 14.65 -23.08 -12.18
C GLY A 28 13.64 -22.27 -13.01
N PHE A 29 14.09 -21.21 -13.68
CA PHE A 29 13.25 -20.40 -14.58
C PHE A 29 12.69 -21.22 -15.74
N TYR A 30 13.50 -22.09 -16.37
CA TYR A 30 13.02 -22.96 -17.46
C TYR A 30 12.02 -24.00 -16.96
N LYS A 31 12.22 -24.57 -15.76
CA LYS A 31 11.24 -25.49 -15.15
C LYS A 31 9.91 -24.77 -14.87
N PHE A 32 9.98 -23.55 -14.33
CA PHE A 32 8.81 -22.70 -14.13
C PHE A 32 8.10 -22.38 -15.45
N LEU A 33 8.83 -22.05 -16.52
CA LEU A 33 8.26 -21.79 -17.84
C LEU A 33 7.54 -23.02 -18.41
N ILE A 34 8.16 -24.20 -18.36
CA ILE A 34 7.57 -25.46 -18.84
C ILE A 34 6.30 -25.79 -18.04
N ALA A 35 6.35 -25.71 -16.71
CA ALA A 35 5.19 -25.94 -15.87
C ALA A 35 4.05 -24.94 -16.18
N SER A 36 4.40 -23.67 -16.41
CA SER A 36 3.42 -22.63 -16.77
C SER A 36 2.76 -22.91 -18.12
N LEU A 37 3.54 -23.34 -19.13
CA LEU A 37 3.00 -23.70 -20.45
C LEU A 37 2.04 -24.90 -20.38
N LEU A 38 2.33 -25.90 -19.55
CA LEU A 38 1.43 -27.04 -19.34
C LEU A 38 0.10 -26.61 -18.71
N ILE A 39 0.14 -25.74 -17.70
CA ILE A 39 -1.06 -25.20 -17.07
C ILE A 39 -1.83 -24.31 -18.04
N LEU A 40 -1.15 -23.51 -18.87
CA LEU A 40 -1.79 -22.68 -19.90
C LEU A 40 -2.46 -23.52 -20.99
N ALA A 41 -1.86 -24.65 -21.38
CA ALA A 41 -2.49 -25.58 -22.33
C ALA A 41 -3.77 -26.18 -21.74
N TRP A 42 -3.74 -26.58 -20.47
CA TRP A 42 -4.91 -27.08 -19.75
C TRP A 42 -6.00 -26.00 -19.58
N PHE A 43 -5.59 -24.79 -19.21
CA PHE A 43 -6.44 -23.60 -19.15
C PHE A 43 -7.13 -23.32 -20.50
N GLY A 44 -6.37 -23.36 -21.61
CA GLY A 44 -6.91 -23.14 -22.95
C GLY A 44 -7.94 -24.20 -23.33
N PHE A 45 -7.71 -25.46 -22.97
CA PHE A 45 -8.67 -26.54 -23.15
C PHE A 45 -9.95 -26.33 -22.33
N ALA A 46 -9.83 -25.97 -21.05
CA ALA A 46 -10.97 -25.67 -20.19
C ALA A 46 -11.79 -24.48 -20.72
N TYR A 47 -11.12 -23.41 -21.15
CA TYR A 47 -11.79 -22.23 -21.71
C TYR A 47 -12.49 -22.54 -23.04
N TYR A 48 -11.86 -23.36 -23.89
CA TYR A 48 -12.48 -23.84 -25.12
C TYR A 48 -13.77 -24.63 -24.85
N GLN A 49 -13.79 -25.49 -23.82
CA GLN A 49 -14.98 -26.22 -23.42
C GLN A 49 -16.12 -25.26 -22.99
N GLN A 50 -15.79 -24.24 -22.20
CA GLN A 50 -16.77 -23.24 -21.76
C GLN A 50 -17.32 -22.40 -22.91
N LEU A 51 -16.47 -21.94 -23.82
CA LEU A 51 -16.91 -21.19 -25.00
C LEU A 51 -17.80 -22.03 -25.93
N SER A 52 -17.49 -23.32 -26.07
CA SER A 52 -18.21 -24.21 -27.00
C SER A 52 -19.55 -24.69 -26.44
N LYS A 53 -19.62 -24.99 -25.14
CA LYS A 53 -20.82 -25.54 -24.48
C LYS A 53 -21.63 -24.49 -23.71
N GLY A 54 -21.08 -23.29 -23.53
CA GLY A 54 -21.65 -22.23 -22.71
C GLY A 54 -21.37 -22.43 -21.21
N LEU A 55 -21.98 -21.57 -20.38
CA LEU A 55 -21.79 -21.57 -18.92
C LEU A 55 -22.32 -22.83 -18.21
N VAL A 56 -23.04 -23.72 -18.91
CA VAL A 56 -23.54 -24.99 -18.36
C VAL A 56 -22.43 -25.92 -17.83
N VAL A 57 -21.18 -25.72 -18.25
CA VAL A 57 -20.02 -26.49 -17.75
C VAL A 57 -19.52 -26.00 -16.38
N THR A 58 -20.01 -24.85 -15.93
CA THR A 58 -19.72 -24.28 -14.61
C THR A 58 -20.71 -24.83 -13.58
N GLY A 59 -20.43 -24.60 -12.30
CA GLY A 59 -21.33 -24.91 -11.20
C GLY A 59 -22.42 -23.84 -10.98
N LEU A 60 -22.43 -22.78 -11.80
CA LEU A 60 -23.39 -21.69 -11.69
C LEU A 60 -24.80 -22.18 -12.01
N ASN A 61 -25.77 -21.74 -11.21
CA ASN A 61 -27.18 -22.10 -11.36
C ASN A 61 -28.08 -20.93 -10.92
N GLU A 62 -29.40 -21.13 -10.94
CA GLU A 62 -30.33 -20.21 -10.28
C GLU A 62 -30.66 -20.78 -8.89
N PRO A 63 -30.48 -20.01 -7.78
CA PRO A 63 -30.12 -18.59 -7.69
C PRO A 63 -28.61 -18.27 -7.66
N MET A 64 -27.72 -19.26 -7.70
CA MET A 64 -26.26 -19.05 -7.59
C MET A 64 -25.60 -18.66 -8.92
N TYR A 65 -25.96 -17.48 -9.44
CA TYR A 65 -25.46 -17.00 -10.74
C TYR A 65 -24.08 -16.34 -10.67
N MET A 66 -23.56 -16.05 -9.47
CA MET A 66 -22.17 -15.63 -9.25
C MET A 66 -21.45 -16.65 -8.38
N GLY A 67 -20.20 -16.95 -8.74
CA GLY A 67 -19.38 -17.92 -8.03
C GLY A 67 -17.91 -17.55 -8.01
N LEU A 68 -17.06 -18.52 -8.36
CA LEU A 68 -15.61 -18.42 -8.36
C LEU A 68 -15.09 -17.23 -9.17
N TYR A 69 -15.71 -16.95 -10.32
CA TYR A 69 -15.29 -15.88 -11.23
C TYR A 69 -15.40 -14.50 -10.59
N ILE A 70 -16.62 -14.11 -10.18
CA ILE A 70 -16.87 -12.80 -9.56
C ILE A 70 -16.12 -12.64 -8.24
N GLY A 71 -16.12 -13.65 -7.36
CA GLY A 71 -15.41 -13.51 -6.09
C GLY A 71 -13.89 -13.38 -6.28
N THR A 72 -13.31 -14.04 -7.28
CA THR A 72 -11.89 -13.88 -7.61
C THR A 72 -11.60 -12.54 -8.29
N PHE A 73 -12.51 -12.08 -9.15
CA PHE A 73 -12.43 -10.74 -9.74
C PHE A 73 -12.31 -9.66 -8.65
N ILE A 74 -13.20 -9.69 -7.66
CA ILE A 74 -13.18 -8.74 -6.52
C ILE A 74 -11.86 -8.86 -5.75
N TRP A 75 -11.35 -10.08 -5.59
CA TRP A 75 -10.09 -10.32 -4.88
C TRP A 75 -8.88 -9.75 -5.64
N PHE A 76 -8.78 -9.93 -6.96
CA PHE A 76 -7.72 -9.33 -7.76
C PHE A 76 -7.79 -7.80 -7.74
N VAL A 77 -8.99 -7.23 -7.92
CA VAL A 77 -9.16 -5.77 -7.79
C VAL A 77 -8.75 -5.33 -6.39
N GLY A 78 -9.10 -6.08 -5.35
CA GLY A 78 -8.66 -5.84 -3.97
C GLY A 78 -7.14 -5.74 -3.83
N ILE A 79 -6.40 -6.74 -4.34
CA ILE A 79 -4.93 -6.76 -4.30
C ILE A 79 -4.32 -5.59 -5.08
N ALA A 80 -4.92 -5.21 -6.21
CA ALA A 80 -4.39 -4.14 -7.06
C ALA A 80 -4.26 -2.78 -6.35
N HIS A 81 -5.03 -2.53 -5.29
CA HIS A 81 -4.94 -1.28 -4.55
C HIS A 81 -3.61 -1.10 -3.80
N GLY A 82 -2.88 -2.18 -3.53
CA GLY A 82 -1.67 -2.13 -2.71
C GLY A 82 -0.54 -1.35 -3.33
N GLY A 83 -0.33 -1.54 -4.63
CA GLY A 83 0.76 -0.87 -5.31
C GLY A 83 0.60 0.63 -5.29
N ILE A 84 -0.63 1.09 -5.49
CA ILE A 84 -0.95 2.51 -5.48
C ILE A 84 -0.95 3.06 -4.06
N ALA A 85 -1.43 2.30 -3.07
CA ALA A 85 -1.34 2.72 -1.68
C ALA A 85 0.12 2.95 -1.26
N ILE A 86 1.05 2.08 -1.66
CA ILE A 86 2.48 2.25 -1.39
C ILE A 86 3.10 3.36 -2.23
N SER A 87 2.84 3.40 -3.53
CA SER A 87 3.40 4.47 -4.37
C SER A 87 2.86 5.85 -3.99
N ALA A 88 1.61 5.96 -3.55
CA ALA A 88 1.08 7.18 -2.96
C ALA A 88 1.72 7.48 -1.60
N ALA A 89 1.98 6.46 -0.76
CA ALA A 89 2.72 6.68 0.48
C ALA A 89 4.15 7.22 0.23
N VAL A 90 4.83 6.75 -0.81
CA VAL A 90 6.15 7.26 -1.20
C VAL A 90 6.06 8.67 -1.79
N THR A 91 5.15 8.90 -2.74
CA THR A 91 5.11 10.16 -3.52
C THR A 91 4.32 11.28 -2.86
N VAL A 92 3.25 10.96 -2.12
CA VAL A 92 2.35 11.95 -1.50
C VAL A 92 2.68 12.15 -0.03
N LEU A 93 2.95 11.07 0.71
CA LEU A 93 3.32 11.15 2.14
C LEU A 93 4.83 11.28 2.36
N ASN A 94 5.61 11.34 1.28
CA ASN A 94 7.07 11.43 1.29
C ASN A 94 7.79 10.34 2.12
N LEU A 95 7.24 9.12 2.13
CA LEU A 95 7.82 7.99 2.86
C LEU A 95 8.86 7.25 2.01
N GLU A 96 10.01 7.88 1.79
CA GLU A 96 11.09 7.39 0.93
C GLU A 96 11.59 5.97 1.27
N GLN A 97 11.47 5.56 2.53
CA GLN A 97 11.82 4.21 2.98
C GLN A 97 11.12 3.07 2.23
N TYR A 98 9.95 3.32 1.61
CA TYR A 98 9.19 2.31 0.85
C TYR A 98 9.47 2.36 -0.67
N LYS A 99 10.34 3.26 -1.14
CA LYS A 99 10.74 3.35 -2.56
C LYS A 99 11.21 2.01 -3.15
N PRO A 100 11.98 1.16 -2.43
CA PRO A 100 12.41 -0.14 -2.96
C PRO A 100 11.29 -1.13 -3.30
N VAL A 101 10.10 -0.95 -2.71
CA VAL A 101 8.93 -1.83 -2.92
C VAL A 101 7.81 -1.17 -3.75
N ALA A 102 7.90 0.13 -4.02
CA ALA A 102 6.89 0.89 -4.77
C ALA A 102 6.66 0.30 -6.17
N ARG A 103 7.74 0.07 -6.93
CA ARG A 103 7.64 -0.53 -8.27
C ARG A 103 7.06 -1.93 -8.29
N LEU A 104 7.44 -2.77 -7.33
CA LEU A 104 6.85 -4.11 -7.18
C LEU A 104 5.33 -4.01 -6.96
N GLY A 105 4.92 -3.02 -6.17
CA GLY A 105 3.53 -2.66 -5.97
C GLY A 105 2.85 -2.26 -7.28
N GLU A 106 3.38 -1.29 -8.01
CA GLU A 106 2.77 -0.80 -9.27
C GLU A 106 2.64 -1.91 -10.33
N LEU A 107 3.66 -2.76 -10.45
CA LEU A 107 3.61 -3.92 -11.33
C LEU A 107 2.51 -4.89 -10.89
N LEU A 108 2.41 -5.17 -9.59
CA LEU A 108 1.36 -6.02 -9.03
C LEU A 108 -0.03 -5.45 -9.34
N THR A 109 -0.22 -4.13 -9.21
CA THR A 109 -1.47 -3.45 -9.59
C THR A 109 -1.86 -3.77 -11.03
N LEU A 110 -0.94 -3.57 -11.98
CA LEU A 110 -1.22 -3.80 -13.40
C LEU A 110 -1.53 -5.25 -13.71
N ILE A 111 -0.79 -6.17 -13.11
CA ILE A 111 -1.03 -7.60 -13.25
C ILE A 111 -2.43 -7.92 -12.72
N CYS A 112 -2.73 -7.57 -11.48
CA CYS A 112 -4.01 -7.87 -10.86
C CYS A 112 -5.21 -7.25 -11.59
N LEU A 113 -5.12 -6.02 -12.09
CA LEU A 113 -6.18 -5.42 -12.91
C LEU A 113 -6.37 -6.13 -14.26
N SER A 114 -5.28 -6.63 -14.85
CA SER A 114 -5.38 -7.45 -16.07
C SER A 114 -6.08 -8.78 -15.77
N LEU A 115 -5.69 -9.45 -14.67
CA LEU A 115 -6.30 -10.70 -14.25
C LEU A 115 -7.77 -10.54 -13.87
N SER A 116 -8.14 -9.42 -13.24
CA SER A 116 -9.53 -9.13 -12.90
C SER A 116 -10.40 -8.99 -14.16
N GLY A 117 -9.90 -8.30 -15.20
CA GLY A 117 -10.59 -8.20 -16.49
C GLY A 117 -10.77 -9.55 -17.19
N ILE A 118 -9.78 -10.44 -17.07
CA ILE A 118 -9.88 -11.82 -17.56
C ILE A 118 -11.00 -12.58 -16.84
N MET A 119 -11.06 -12.50 -15.50
CA MET A 119 -12.09 -13.20 -14.72
C MET A 119 -13.52 -12.74 -15.03
N ILE A 120 -13.75 -11.42 -15.24
CA ILE A 120 -15.06 -10.93 -15.69
C ILE A 120 -15.42 -11.51 -17.06
N THR A 121 -14.44 -11.60 -17.96
CA THR A 121 -14.70 -12.10 -19.32
C THR A 121 -15.18 -13.56 -19.31
N PHE A 122 -14.73 -14.37 -18.35
CA PHE A 122 -15.20 -15.75 -18.19
C PHE A 122 -16.63 -15.84 -17.65
N ASP A 123 -17.04 -14.89 -16.81
CA ASP A 123 -18.39 -14.85 -16.25
C ASP A 123 -19.44 -14.50 -17.32
N LEU A 124 -19.02 -13.80 -18.38
CA LEU A 124 -19.91 -13.46 -19.49
C LEU A 124 -20.28 -14.68 -20.33
N GLY A 125 -21.58 -14.95 -20.48
CA GLY A 125 -22.07 -15.98 -21.39
C GLY A 125 -21.81 -15.68 -22.88
N ARG A 126 -21.56 -14.41 -23.23
CA ARG A 126 -21.27 -13.94 -24.60
C ARG A 126 -20.14 -12.91 -24.60
N PRO A 127 -18.88 -13.33 -24.43
CA PRO A 127 -17.75 -12.40 -24.37
C PRO A 127 -17.51 -11.67 -25.70
N ASP A 128 -18.01 -12.21 -26.82
CA ASP A 128 -17.99 -11.57 -28.15
C ASP A 128 -18.71 -10.20 -28.18
N ARG A 129 -19.63 -9.97 -27.22
CA ARG A 129 -20.48 -8.79 -27.18
C ARG A 129 -20.05 -7.73 -26.17
N VAL A 130 -18.89 -7.88 -25.51
CA VAL A 130 -18.40 -6.93 -24.49
C VAL A 130 -18.39 -5.48 -24.99
N ILE A 131 -18.05 -5.27 -26.27
CA ILE A 131 -18.03 -3.93 -26.87
C ILE A 131 -19.39 -3.21 -26.86
N ASN A 132 -20.50 -3.95 -26.76
CA ASN A 132 -21.83 -3.36 -26.67
C ASN A 132 -22.06 -2.65 -25.35
N LEU A 133 -21.34 -3.01 -24.29
CA LEU A 133 -21.40 -2.29 -23.01
C LEU A 133 -20.87 -0.87 -23.16
N VAL A 134 -19.85 -0.66 -24.00
CA VAL A 134 -19.30 0.69 -24.26
C VAL A 134 -20.19 1.46 -25.24
N LYS A 135 -20.71 0.79 -26.29
CA LYS A 135 -21.52 1.44 -27.33
C LYS A 135 -22.94 1.78 -26.88
N TRP A 136 -23.57 0.89 -26.11
CA TRP A 136 -24.99 0.91 -25.79
C TRP A 136 -25.25 0.72 -24.28
N GLY A 137 -24.23 0.93 -23.44
CA GLY A 137 -24.31 0.74 -22.01
C GLY A 137 -25.37 1.62 -21.36
N ARG A 138 -26.06 1.05 -20.37
CA ARG A 138 -27.00 1.80 -19.53
C ARG A 138 -26.26 2.42 -18.36
N TYR A 139 -26.21 3.74 -18.28
CA TYR A 139 -25.56 4.47 -17.19
C TYR A 139 -26.30 4.37 -15.86
N GLN A 140 -27.53 3.86 -15.84
CA GLN A 140 -28.26 3.60 -14.60
C GLN A 140 -27.79 2.33 -13.88
N SER A 141 -26.99 1.49 -14.55
CA SER A 141 -26.51 0.22 -13.98
C SER A 141 -25.17 0.42 -13.26
N PRO A 142 -25.05 0.02 -11.97
CA PRO A 142 -23.78 0.03 -11.24
C PRO A 142 -22.68 -0.81 -11.91
N LEU A 143 -23.05 -1.88 -12.63
CA LEU A 143 -22.10 -2.68 -13.42
C LEU A 143 -21.44 -1.88 -14.55
N SER A 144 -22.15 -0.92 -15.15
CA SER A 144 -21.53 -0.06 -16.17
C SER A 144 -20.48 0.86 -15.52
N TRP A 145 -20.77 1.40 -14.33
CA TRP A 145 -19.82 2.25 -13.59
C TRP A 145 -18.55 1.49 -13.22
N ASP A 146 -18.69 0.21 -12.86
CA ASP A 146 -17.58 -0.68 -12.56
C ASP A 146 -16.61 -0.82 -13.75
N VAL A 147 -17.15 -1.08 -14.95
CA VAL A 147 -16.32 -1.17 -16.15
C VAL A 147 -15.62 0.16 -16.45
N PHE A 148 -16.30 1.30 -16.32
CA PHE A 148 -15.68 2.61 -16.55
C PHE A 148 -14.56 2.89 -15.54
N ILE A 149 -14.79 2.65 -14.25
CA ILE A 149 -13.78 2.95 -13.22
C ILE A 149 -12.58 2.00 -13.33
N ILE A 150 -12.78 0.72 -13.61
CA ILE A 150 -11.68 -0.25 -13.75
C ILE A 150 -10.84 0.04 -14.99
N VAL A 151 -11.46 0.40 -16.11
CA VAL A 151 -10.72 0.79 -17.32
C VAL A 151 -9.91 2.07 -17.07
N LEU A 152 -10.53 3.09 -16.45
CA LEU A 152 -9.84 4.31 -16.06
C LEU A 152 -8.68 4.01 -15.11
N TYR A 153 -8.91 3.10 -14.16
CA TYR A 153 -7.93 2.69 -13.17
C TYR A 153 -6.73 1.97 -13.79
N PHE A 154 -6.98 1.04 -14.72
CA PHE A 154 -5.95 0.35 -15.48
C PHE A 154 -5.14 1.31 -16.33
N MET A 155 -5.80 2.19 -17.09
CA MET A 155 -5.13 3.17 -17.96
C MET A 155 -4.29 4.18 -17.16
N GLY A 156 -4.82 4.66 -16.04
CA GLY A 156 -4.09 5.55 -15.14
C GLY A 156 -2.88 4.85 -14.52
N SER A 157 -3.05 3.62 -14.02
CA SER A 157 -1.97 2.84 -13.43
C SER A 157 -0.89 2.51 -14.47
N LEU A 158 -1.29 2.22 -15.72
CA LEU A 158 -0.36 1.92 -16.81
C LEU A 158 0.47 3.16 -17.16
N THR A 159 -0.18 4.32 -17.19
CA THR A 159 0.48 5.61 -17.44
C THR A 159 1.46 5.93 -16.31
N PHE A 160 1.07 5.71 -15.05
CA PHE A 160 1.90 5.97 -13.88
C PHE A 160 3.15 5.08 -13.87
N PHE A 161 2.95 3.79 -14.07
CA PHE A 161 4.05 2.83 -14.19
C PHE A 161 4.98 3.17 -15.38
N TYR A 162 4.40 3.56 -16.52
CA TYR A 162 5.18 3.97 -17.69
C TYR A 162 6.05 5.21 -17.41
N ILE A 163 5.54 6.21 -16.69
CA ILE A 163 6.29 7.41 -16.28
C ILE A 163 7.48 7.03 -15.39
N GLY A 164 7.29 6.11 -14.44
CA GLY A 164 8.38 5.57 -13.62
C GLY A 164 9.42 4.81 -14.45
N LEU A 165 8.97 3.93 -15.35
CA LEU A 165 9.84 3.15 -16.22
C LEU A 165 10.63 4.01 -17.23
N ARG A 166 9.98 5.03 -17.79
CA ARG A 166 10.58 5.95 -18.77
C ARG A 166 11.84 6.64 -18.24
N ARG A 167 11.89 6.93 -16.94
CA ARG A 167 13.03 7.58 -16.27
C ARG A 167 14.33 6.79 -16.44
N GLU A 168 14.24 5.47 -16.53
CA GLU A 168 15.39 4.56 -16.53
C GLU A 168 15.83 4.10 -17.91
N MET A 169 15.02 4.39 -18.93
CA MET A 169 15.34 4.02 -20.31
C MET A 169 16.71 4.54 -20.77
N PRO A 170 17.16 5.76 -20.44
CA PRO A 170 18.51 6.21 -20.79
C PRO A 170 19.62 5.32 -20.23
N ASP A 171 19.50 4.88 -18.97
CA ASP A 171 20.52 4.06 -18.30
C ASP A 171 20.49 2.62 -18.82
N MET A 172 19.29 2.09 -19.11
CA MET A 172 19.12 0.80 -19.78
C MET A 172 19.71 0.79 -21.20
N ILE A 173 19.56 1.87 -21.97
CA ILE A 173 20.15 2.01 -23.31
C ILE A 173 21.68 2.03 -23.23
N LYS A 174 22.26 2.70 -22.22
CA LYS A 174 23.72 2.72 -22.01
C LYS A 174 24.26 1.35 -21.62
N LYS A 175 23.55 0.62 -20.76
CA LYS A 175 23.99 -0.69 -20.26
C LYS A 175 23.85 -1.81 -21.29
N PHE A 176 22.85 -1.73 -22.16
CA PHE A 176 22.57 -2.72 -23.20
C PHE A 176 22.59 -2.10 -24.61
N PRO A 177 23.74 -1.62 -25.11
CA PRO A 177 23.80 -0.88 -26.39
C PRO A 177 23.49 -1.76 -27.61
N ASP A 178 24.00 -3.00 -27.63
CA ASP A 178 23.98 -3.88 -28.82
C ASP A 178 22.95 -5.02 -28.74
N THR A 179 21.87 -4.85 -27.97
CA THR A 179 20.84 -5.88 -27.81
C THR A 179 19.62 -5.59 -28.70
N MET A 180 18.87 -6.61 -29.11
CA MET A 180 17.55 -6.43 -29.78
C MET A 180 16.61 -5.53 -28.95
N MET A 181 16.76 -5.52 -27.62
CA MET A 181 15.99 -4.70 -26.69
C MET A 181 16.33 -3.20 -26.73
N THR A 182 17.47 -2.79 -27.28
CA THR A 182 17.84 -1.37 -27.37
C THR A 182 16.80 -0.57 -28.17
N GLY A 183 16.24 -1.17 -29.23
CA GLY A 183 15.16 -0.55 -30.01
C GLY A 183 13.90 -0.33 -29.16
N VAL A 184 13.54 -1.32 -28.33
CA VAL A 184 12.39 -1.23 -27.41
C VAL A 184 12.63 -0.18 -26.34
N TYR A 185 13.82 -0.12 -25.73
CA TYR A 185 14.16 0.90 -24.74
C TYR A 185 14.17 2.31 -25.33
N LYS A 186 14.65 2.49 -26.57
CA LYS A 186 14.58 3.78 -27.29
C LYS A 186 13.13 4.20 -27.55
N PHE A 187 12.28 3.26 -27.96
CA PHE A 187 10.85 3.52 -28.18
C PHE A 187 10.15 3.90 -26.86
N LEU A 188 10.35 3.12 -25.80
CA LEU A 188 9.77 3.37 -24.48
C LEU A 188 10.30 4.65 -23.83
N GLY A 189 11.57 5.00 -24.08
CA GLY A 189 12.16 6.25 -23.62
C GLY A 189 11.46 7.48 -24.22
N ALA A 190 10.85 7.36 -25.42
CA ALA A 190 10.09 8.42 -26.08
C ALA A 190 10.83 9.78 -26.04
N GLY A 191 12.12 9.77 -26.38
CA GLY A 191 12.98 10.96 -26.40
C GLY A 191 13.37 11.53 -25.04
N TYR A 192 13.11 10.83 -23.92
CA TYR A 192 13.55 11.22 -22.59
C TYR A 192 15.08 11.17 -22.49
N LYS A 193 15.71 12.30 -22.12
CA LYS A 193 17.17 12.44 -22.06
C LYS A 193 17.73 12.41 -20.64
N GLY A 194 16.87 12.43 -19.62
CA GLY A 194 17.28 12.49 -18.21
C GLY A 194 17.82 13.86 -17.76
N THR A 195 17.51 14.94 -18.48
CA THR A 195 17.94 16.30 -18.06
C THR A 195 17.23 16.72 -16.76
N LYS A 196 17.79 17.70 -16.02
CA LYS A 196 17.15 18.24 -14.79
C LYS A 196 15.71 18.71 -15.03
N LYS A 197 15.43 19.29 -16.21
CA LYS A 197 14.09 19.71 -16.62
C LYS A 197 13.16 18.51 -16.85
N ASP A 198 13.65 17.47 -17.53
CA ASP A 198 12.87 16.25 -17.79
C ASP A 198 12.53 15.53 -16.49
N LYS A 199 13.48 15.41 -15.56
CA LYS A 199 13.25 14.86 -14.20
C LYS A 199 12.13 15.63 -13.48
N ARG A 200 12.25 16.95 -13.37
CA ARG A 200 11.24 17.80 -12.70
C ARG A 200 9.83 17.67 -13.29
N ILE A 201 9.71 17.56 -14.62
CA ILE A 201 8.40 17.37 -15.28
C ILE A 201 7.84 15.98 -14.97
N ASN A 202 8.68 14.95 -15.01
CA ASN A 202 8.30 13.57 -14.71
C ASN A 202 7.83 13.42 -13.26
N ASP A 203 8.54 14.03 -12.31
CA ASP A 203 8.21 13.98 -10.88
C ASP A 203 6.88 14.67 -10.60
N LYS A 204 6.65 15.84 -11.20
CA LYS A 204 5.35 16.53 -11.13
C LYS A 204 4.22 15.68 -11.70
N ALA A 205 4.44 15.06 -12.87
CA ALA A 205 3.44 14.20 -13.51
C ALA A 205 3.13 12.97 -12.63
N GLY A 206 4.17 12.34 -12.06
CA GLY A 206 4.03 11.26 -11.09
C GLY A 206 3.22 11.68 -9.87
N TYR A 207 3.53 12.83 -9.27
CA TYR A 207 2.82 13.34 -8.09
C TYR A 207 1.31 13.53 -8.34
N TYR A 208 0.93 14.26 -9.40
CA TYR A 208 -0.48 14.49 -9.71
C TYR A 208 -1.22 13.21 -10.10
N LEU A 209 -0.56 12.31 -10.83
CA LEU A 209 -1.15 11.04 -11.22
C LEU A 209 -1.30 10.10 -10.02
N GLY A 210 -0.36 10.11 -9.08
CA GLY A 210 -0.45 9.40 -7.81
C GLY A 210 -1.66 9.83 -6.99
N ILE A 211 -1.90 11.15 -6.87
CA ILE A 211 -3.11 11.69 -6.20
C ILE A 211 -4.38 11.25 -6.94
N ALA A 212 -4.42 11.37 -8.28
CA ALA A 212 -5.57 10.95 -9.07
C ALA A 212 -5.86 9.44 -8.89
N LEU A 213 -4.81 8.61 -8.86
CA LEU A 213 -4.92 7.17 -8.66
C LEU A 213 -5.36 6.80 -7.25
N LEU A 214 -4.93 7.53 -6.22
CA LEU A 214 -5.43 7.37 -4.86
C LEU A 214 -6.95 7.61 -4.81
N LEU A 215 -7.44 8.66 -5.46
CA LEU A 215 -8.87 8.95 -5.55
C LEU A 215 -9.64 7.88 -6.33
N ILE A 216 -9.08 7.39 -7.45
CA ILE A 216 -9.66 6.30 -8.23
C ILE A 216 -9.73 5.02 -7.40
N MET A 217 -8.66 4.68 -6.67
CA MET A 217 -8.63 3.55 -5.74
C MET A 217 -9.76 3.62 -4.72
N CYS A 218 -9.90 4.76 -4.03
CA CYS A 218 -10.95 4.97 -3.03
C CYS A 218 -12.35 4.89 -3.67
N SER A 219 -12.51 5.37 -4.90
CA SER A 219 -13.78 5.32 -5.62
C SER A 219 -14.12 3.91 -6.13
N ALA A 220 -13.13 3.13 -6.58
CA ALA A 220 -13.36 1.78 -7.09
C ALA A 220 -13.79 0.82 -5.97
N SER A 221 -12.96 0.67 -4.93
CA SER A 221 -13.20 -0.29 -3.85
C SER A 221 -13.96 0.27 -2.65
N GLY A 222 -13.97 1.59 -2.46
CA GLY A 222 -14.71 2.26 -1.38
C GLY A 222 -16.05 2.84 -1.82
N PHE A 223 -16.47 2.65 -3.08
CA PHE A 223 -17.76 3.14 -3.57
C PHE A 223 -18.38 2.24 -4.66
N ILE A 224 -17.81 2.15 -5.86
CA ILE A 224 -18.49 1.57 -7.03
C ILE A 224 -18.69 0.05 -6.93
N ILE A 225 -17.63 -0.72 -6.71
CA ILE A 225 -17.72 -2.19 -6.63
C ILE A 225 -18.67 -2.64 -5.52
N PRO A 226 -18.57 -2.10 -4.28
CA PRO A 226 -19.46 -2.51 -3.20
C PRO A 226 -20.90 -2.10 -3.45
N LEU A 227 -21.18 -1.01 -4.17
CA LEU A 227 -22.54 -0.59 -4.53
C LEU A 227 -23.27 -1.58 -5.44
N ILE A 228 -22.55 -2.38 -6.23
CA ILE A 228 -23.14 -3.47 -7.03
C ILE A 228 -23.88 -4.46 -6.12
N PHE A 229 -23.39 -4.65 -4.90
CA PHE A 229 -24.00 -5.49 -3.88
C PHE A 229 -24.91 -4.67 -2.95
N ALA A 230 -24.41 -3.55 -2.42
CA ALA A 230 -25.08 -2.74 -1.41
C ALA A 230 -26.47 -2.20 -1.80
N LEU A 231 -26.73 -2.08 -3.10
CA LEU A 231 -28.01 -1.59 -3.62
C LEU A 231 -29.04 -2.71 -3.86
N GLN A 232 -28.69 -3.98 -3.66
CA GLN A 232 -29.57 -5.12 -3.94
C GLN A 232 -30.47 -5.47 -2.74
N VAL A 233 -31.60 -4.76 -2.63
CA VAL A 233 -32.62 -4.98 -1.59
C VAL A 233 -33.14 -6.42 -1.55
N ALA A 234 -33.17 -7.11 -2.69
CA ALA A 234 -33.66 -8.49 -2.80
C ALA A 234 -32.66 -9.55 -2.27
N GLN A 235 -31.44 -9.15 -1.90
CA GLN A 235 -30.38 -10.06 -1.46
C GLN A 235 -30.01 -9.76 0.00
N PRO A 236 -30.58 -10.52 0.96
CA PRO A 236 -30.23 -10.36 2.36
C PRO A 236 -28.74 -10.57 2.59
N GLY A 237 -28.11 -9.72 3.41
CA GLY A 237 -26.67 -9.70 3.65
C GLY A 237 -25.86 -8.83 2.68
N TRP A 238 -26.46 -8.38 1.56
CA TRP A 238 -25.84 -7.37 0.70
C TRP A 238 -26.35 -5.97 0.98
N PHE A 239 -27.64 -5.79 1.25
CA PHE A 239 -28.22 -4.46 1.40
C PHE A 239 -27.76 -3.76 2.70
N THR A 240 -26.63 -3.06 2.65
CA THR A 240 -26.08 -2.30 3.80
C THR A 240 -25.14 -1.18 3.37
N ALA A 241 -25.17 -0.08 4.13
CA ALA A 241 -24.25 1.05 3.97
C ALA A 241 -22.81 0.74 4.44
N LEU A 242 -22.57 -0.40 5.10
CA LEU A 242 -21.26 -0.78 5.62
C LEU A 242 -20.33 -1.34 4.53
N LEU A 243 -20.87 -1.94 3.47
CA LEU A 243 -20.11 -2.63 2.43
C LEU A 243 -18.99 -1.80 1.79
N PRO A 244 -19.15 -0.50 1.51
CA PRO A 244 -18.10 0.30 0.88
C PRO A 244 -16.81 0.38 1.71
N ILE A 245 -16.91 0.73 2.99
CA ILE A 245 -15.76 0.84 3.89
C ILE A 245 -15.20 -0.55 4.22
N TYR A 246 -16.08 -1.55 4.31
CA TYR A 246 -15.73 -2.95 4.52
C TYR A 246 -14.83 -3.50 3.40
N PHE A 247 -15.20 -3.23 2.14
CA PHE A 247 -14.44 -3.67 0.98
C PHE A 247 -13.09 -2.98 0.87
N LEU A 248 -13.02 -1.68 1.17
CA LEU A 248 -11.78 -0.91 1.19
C LEU A 248 -10.78 -1.44 2.23
N ALA A 249 -11.23 -1.70 3.46
CA ALA A 249 -10.35 -2.23 4.51
C ALA A 249 -9.79 -3.61 4.14
N ALA A 250 -10.64 -4.50 3.62
CA ALA A 250 -10.20 -5.81 3.14
C ALA A 250 -9.28 -5.72 1.92
N ALA A 251 -9.54 -4.79 1.00
CA ALA A 251 -8.70 -4.56 -0.17
C ALA A 251 -7.28 -4.18 0.27
N LEU A 252 -7.15 -3.16 1.13
CA LEU A 252 -5.85 -2.70 1.66
C LEU A 252 -5.11 -3.79 2.46
N ALA A 253 -5.83 -4.63 3.22
CA ALA A 253 -5.22 -5.79 3.89
C ALA A 253 -4.66 -6.82 2.89
N SER A 254 -5.43 -7.22 1.87
CA SER A 254 -4.98 -8.18 0.85
C SER A 254 -3.81 -7.65 0.01
N ALA A 255 -3.86 -6.36 -0.27
CA ALA A 255 -2.83 -5.59 -0.97
C ALA A 255 -1.49 -5.60 -0.24
N LEU A 256 -1.48 -5.19 1.04
CA LEU A 256 -0.26 -5.17 1.85
C LEU A 256 0.32 -6.57 2.03
N ALA A 257 -0.56 -7.56 2.27
CA ALA A 257 -0.12 -8.96 2.38
C ALA A 257 0.55 -9.46 1.08
N ALA A 258 -0.03 -9.15 -0.08
CA ALA A 258 0.54 -9.52 -1.38
C ALA A 258 1.90 -8.84 -1.64
N ILE A 259 2.06 -7.57 -1.26
CA ILE A 259 3.32 -6.85 -1.46
C ILE A 259 4.40 -7.36 -0.51
N ILE A 260 4.07 -7.62 0.75
CA ILE A 260 5.00 -8.26 1.70
C ILE A 260 5.52 -9.58 1.12
N LEU A 261 4.61 -10.41 0.58
CA LEU A 261 4.96 -11.71 0.04
C LEU A 261 5.87 -11.57 -1.19
N ILE A 262 5.53 -10.71 -2.14
CA ILE A 262 6.33 -10.50 -3.35
C ILE A 262 7.68 -9.89 -3.01
N ALA A 263 7.73 -8.86 -2.16
CA ALA A 263 8.97 -8.23 -1.72
C ALA A 263 9.91 -9.23 -1.03
N TYR A 264 9.38 -10.12 -0.19
CA TYR A 264 10.17 -11.16 0.46
C TYR A 264 10.68 -12.22 -0.55
N ILE A 265 9.82 -12.66 -1.47
CA ILE A 265 10.21 -13.63 -2.51
C ILE A 265 11.29 -13.05 -3.41
N THR A 266 11.14 -11.81 -3.90
CA THR A 266 12.14 -11.17 -4.76
C THR A 266 13.44 -10.89 -4.00
N ARG A 267 13.35 -10.48 -2.73
CA ARG A 267 14.50 -10.31 -1.84
C ARG A 267 15.30 -11.61 -1.73
N TRP A 268 14.63 -12.74 -1.51
CA TRP A 268 15.28 -14.04 -1.40
C TRP A 268 15.82 -14.55 -2.74
N MET A 269 15.10 -14.35 -3.85
CA MET A 269 15.49 -14.84 -5.18
C MET A 269 16.70 -14.10 -5.77
N PHE A 270 16.78 -12.79 -5.56
CA PHE A 270 17.80 -11.92 -6.17
C PHE A 270 18.84 -11.39 -5.18
N ASP A 271 18.79 -11.83 -3.93
CA ASP A 271 19.71 -11.42 -2.85
C ASP A 271 19.65 -9.91 -2.53
N TRP A 272 18.46 -9.31 -2.61
CA TRP A 272 18.24 -7.88 -2.38
C TRP A 272 18.05 -7.51 -0.90
N TYR A 273 18.77 -8.17 0.00
CA TYR A 273 18.70 -7.92 1.45
C TYR A 273 19.12 -6.49 1.82
N GLU A 274 20.01 -5.88 1.03
CA GLU A 274 20.48 -4.50 1.19
C GLU A 274 19.41 -3.45 0.80
N PHE A 275 18.58 -3.74 -0.21
CA PHE A 275 17.56 -2.81 -0.70
C PHE A 275 16.22 -2.98 0.03
N ILE A 276 15.81 -4.22 0.27
CA ILE A 276 14.55 -4.56 0.95
C ILE A 276 14.89 -4.99 2.38
N SER A 277 15.13 -4.01 3.25
CA SER A 277 15.49 -4.28 4.66
C SER A 277 14.33 -4.87 5.47
N ASP A 278 14.64 -5.44 6.64
CA ASP A 278 13.63 -5.93 7.57
C ASP A 278 12.72 -4.81 8.09
N LYS A 279 13.24 -3.58 8.21
CA LYS A 279 12.46 -2.41 8.62
C LYS A 279 11.27 -2.17 7.69
N ILE A 280 11.47 -2.30 6.38
CA ILE A 280 10.40 -2.14 5.38
C ILE A 280 9.31 -3.20 5.59
N ILE A 281 9.69 -4.47 5.77
CA ILE A 281 8.72 -5.56 5.99
C ILE A 281 7.97 -5.37 7.31
N HIS A 282 8.66 -4.93 8.36
CA HIS A 282 8.03 -4.62 9.65
C HIS A 282 7.07 -3.43 9.56
N GLY A 283 7.40 -2.40 8.78
CA GLY A 283 6.55 -1.25 8.50
C GLY A 283 5.28 -1.64 7.73
N LEU A 284 5.40 -2.44 6.67
CA LEU A 284 4.26 -2.98 5.93
C LEU A 284 3.40 -3.90 6.82
N GLY A 285 4.02 -4.73 7.66
CA GLY A 285 3.34 -5.57 8.64
C GLY A 285 2.56 -4.75 9.68
N MET A 286 3.03 -3.54 10.01
CA MET A 286 2.27 -2.60 10.85
C MET A 286 1.01 -2.09 10.13
N GLY A 287 1.07 -1.79 8.84
CA GLY A 287 -0.12 -1.46 8.07
C GLY A 287 -1.11 -2.63 8.03
N LEU A 288 -0.60 -3.83 7.74
CA LEU A 288 -1.41 -5.05 7.65
C LEU A 288 -2.18 -5.32 8.95
N ARG A 289 -1.54 -5.25 10.12
CA ARG A 289 -2.24 -5.46 11.41
C ARG A 289 -3.36 -4.45 11.65
N VAL A 290 -3.18 -3.18 11.25
CA VAL A 290 -4.20 -2.13 11.44
C VAL A 290 -5.42 -2.44 10.60
N PHE A 291 -5.23 -2.77 9.31
CA PHE A 291 -6.35 -3.10 8.44
C PHE A 291 -7.03 -4.42 8.82
N LEU A 292 -6.30 -5.44 9.27
CA LEU A 292 -6.92 -6.67 9.76
C LEU A 292 -7.75 -6.43 11.03
N PHE A 293 -7.27 -5.60 11.95
CA PHE A 293 -8.02 -5.24 13.16
C PHE A 293 -9.29 -4.44 12.80
N LEU A 294 -9.16 -3.43 11.93
CA LEU A 294 -10.28 -2.66 11.42
C LEU A 294 -11.31 -3.55 10.71
N TYR A 295 -10.83 -4.53 9.94
CA TYR A 295 -11.68 -5.46 9.23
C TYR A 295 -12.42 -6.41 10.17
N LEU A 296 -11.75 -6.91 11.22
CA LEU A 296 -12.39 -7.68 12.28
C LEU A 296 -13.49 -6.88 12.98
N TYR A 297 -13.24 -5.60 13.28
CA TYR A 297 -14.26 -4.71 13.85
C TYR A 297 -15.50 -4.63 12.94
N PHE A 298 -15.32 -4.43 11.64
CA PHE A 298 -16.48 -4.37 10.73
C PHE A 298 -17.21 -5.69 10.59
N ILE A 299 -16.52 -6.84 10.67
CA ILE A 299 -17.18 -8.16 10.72
C ILE A 299 -18.05 -8.27 11.97
N VAL A 300 -17.58 -7.79 13.12
CA VAL A 300 -18.39 -7.76 14.35
C VAL A 300 -19.61 -6.87 14.17
N CYS A 301 -19.45 -5.67 13.61
CA CYS A 301 -20.58 -4.76 13.32
C CYS A 301 -21.59 -5.39 12.35
N GLU A 302 -21.12 -5.99 11.26
CA GLU A 302 -21.94 -6.70 10.27
C GLU A 302 -22.79 -7.79 10.95
N GLN A 303 -22.17 -8.65 11.75
CA GLN A 303 -22.88 -9.74 12.41
C GLN A 303 -23.78 -9.25 13.55
N LEU A 304 -23.40 -8.20 14.28
CA LEU A 304 -24.27 -7.60 15.30
C LEU A 304 -25.55 -7.07 14.64
N VAL A 305 -25.45 -6.33 13.54
CA VAL A 305 -26.64 -5.78 12.86
C VAL A 305 -27.47 -6.89 12.22
N MET A 306 -26.86 -7.83 11.49
CA MET A 306 -27.62 -8.90 10.81
C MET A 306 -28.25 -9.90 11.80
N ARG A 307 -27.53 -10.28 12.85
CA ARG A 307 -27.97 -11.35 13.77
C ARG A 307 -28.82 -10.84 14.92
N TYR A 308 -28.47 -9.71 15.53
CA TYR A 308 -29.16 -9.21 16.73
C TYR A 308 -30.38 -8.36 16.37
N ALA A 309 -30.22 -7.40 15.45
CA ALA A 309 -31.27 -6.43 15.09
C ALA A 309 -31.90 -6.68 13.72
N GLY A 310 -31.35 -7.60 12.91
CA GLY A 310 -31.75 -7.83 11.54
C GLY A 310 -33.11 -8.50 11.40
N LEU A 311 -33.73 -8.34 10.24
CA LEU A 311 -34.96 -9.06 9.86
C LEU A 311 -34.67 -10.56 9.70
N LEU A 312 -35.72 -11.39 9.72
CA LEU A 312 -35.57 -12.85 9.60
C LEU A 312 -34.74 -13.30 8.39
N PRO A 313 -34.87 -12.70 7.18
CA PRO A 313 -34.00 -13.05 6.05
C PRO A 313 -32.50 -12.77 6.29
N GLU A 314 -32.16 -11.65 6.94
CA GLU A 314 -30.78 -11.29 7.31
C GLU A 314 -30.21 -12.28 8.34
N GLN A 315 -31.03 -12.61 9.34
CA GLN A 315 -30.66 -13.60 10.36
C GLN A 315 -30.44 -14.98 9.74
N ASN A 316 -31.22 -15.37 8.73
CA ASN A 316 -31.07 -16.65 8.03
C ASN A 316 -29.73 -16.75 7.31
N VAL A 317 -29.25 -15.67 6.68
CA VAL A 317 -27.92 -15.61 6.06
C VAL A 317 -26.82 -15.72 7.11
N SER A 318 -26.94 -15.01 8.23
CA SER A 318 -26.00 -15.13 9.37
C SER A 318 -26.00 -16.55 9.96
N ASN A 319 -27.16 -17.19 10.11
CA ASN A 319 -27.27 -18.56 10.59
C ASN A 319 -26.60 -19.56 9.65
N ALA A 320 -26.73 -19.36 8.33
CA ALA A 320 -26.05 -20.17 7.32
C ALA A 320 -24.52 -20.11 7.45
N LEU A 321 -24.00 -18.91 7.74
CA LEU A 321 -22.58 -18.66 7.96
C LEU A 321 -22.06 -19.28 9.25
N PHE A 322 -22.80 -19.24 10.36
CA PHE A 322 -22.28 -19.70 11.66
C PHE A 322 -22.54 -21.18 11.94
N PHE A 323 -23.70 -21.69 11.51
CA PHE A 323 -24.20 -23.02 11.86
C PHE A 323 -24.70 -23.84 10.67
N GLY A 324 -24.84 -23.23 9.49
CA GLY A 324 -25.31 -23.90 8.28
C GLY A 324 -24.19 -24.45 7.41
N GLU A 325 -24.49 -24.59 6.11
CA GLU A 325 -23.61 -25.19 5.11
C GLU A 325 -22.31 -24.41 4.87
N PHE A 326 -22.27 -23.11 5.21
CA PHE A 326 -21.07 -22.27 5.07
C PHE A 326 -20.22 -22.21 6.34
N ALA A 327 -20.65 -22.84 7.44
CA ALA A 327 -19.96 -22.77 8.73
C ALA A 327 -18.49 -23.21 8.72
N PRO A 328 -18.09 -24.31 8.07
CA PRO A 328 -16.68 -24.71 8.02
C PRO A 328 -15.80 -23.65 7.37
N PHE A 329 -16.30 -23.01 6.30
CA PHE A 329 -15.59 -21.97 5.57
C PHE A 329 -15.54 -20.66 6.37
N TRP A 330 -16.63 -20.28 7.03
CA TRP A 330 -16.70 -19.10 7.88
C TRP A 330 -15.74 -19.18 9.08
N TRP A 331 -15.79 -20.28 9.83
CA TRP A 331 -14.92 -20.48 10.99
C TRP A 331 -13.46 -20.69 10.59
N GLY A 332 -13.20 -21.41 9.48
CA GLY A 332 -11.86 -21.54 8.91
C GLY A 332 -11.28 -20.18 8.53
N TYR A 333 -12.06 -19.35 7.83
CA TYR A 333 -11.69 -17.97 7.51
C TYR A 333 -11.45 -17.13 8.78
N LEU A 334 -12.39 -17.14 9.73
CA LEU A 334 -12.32 -16.27 10.90
C LEU A 334 -11.15 -16.63 11.81
N ILE A 335 -10.97 -17.92 12.12
CA ILE A 335 -9.94 -18.38 13.06
C ILE A 335 -8.58 -18.44 12.38
N LEU A 336 -8.46 -19.22 11.30
CA LEU A 336 -7.17 -19.46 10.65
C LEU A 336 -6.78 -18.31 9.75
N GLY A 337 -7.74 -17.68 9.07
CA GLY A 337 -7.49 -16.66 8.06
C GLY A 337 -7.38 -15.23 8.58
N LEU A 338 -8.01 -14.92 9.72
CA LEU A 338 -8.04 -13.56 10.28
C LEU A 338 -7.42 -13.49 11.69
N ILE A 339 -7.94 -14.25 12.65
CA ILE A 339 -7.48 -14.20 14.05
C ILE A 339 -6.03 -14.67 14.18
N LEU A 340 -5.67 -15.81 13.58
CA LEU A 340 -4.32 -16.36 13.66
C LEU A 340 -3.25 -15.39 13.10
N PRO A 341 -3.39 -14.83 11.87
CA PRO A 341 -2.48 -13.80 11.38
C PRO A 341 -2.43 -12.57 12.27
N LEU A 342 -3.57 -12.12 12.80
CA LEU A 342 -3.63 -10.98 13.72
C LEU A 342 -2.81 -11.24 14.99
N VAL A 343 -2.96 -12.43 15.59
CA VAL A 343 -2.19 -12.87 16.76
C VAL A 343 -0.69 -12.89 16.44
N ILE A 344 -0.29 -13.44 15.29
CA ILE A 344 1.11 -13.48 14.85
C ILE A 344 1.70 -12.06 14.74
N LEU A 345 0.92 -11.10 14.24
CA LEU A 345 1.34 -9.72 14.02
C LEU A 345 1.32 -8.82 15.28
N ILE A 346 0.59 -9.23 16.31
CA ILE A 346 0.49 -8.51 17.60
C ILE A 346 1.53 -9.03 18.60
N LEU A 347 1.69 -10.35 18.71
CA LEU A 347 2.56 -10.93 19.73
C LEU A 347 4.04 -10.61 19.45
N PRO A 348 4.77 -10.03 20.43
CA PRO A 348 6.18 -9.66 20.25
C PRO A 348 7.09 -10.82 19.83
N GLN A 349 6.76 -12.04 20.29
CA GLN A 349 7.53 -13.25 20.03
C GLN A 349 7.42 -13.74 18.58
N THR A 350 6.27 -13.52 17.94
CA THR A 350 5.99 -14.04 16.59
C THR A 350 6.11 -12.96 15.51
N LYS A 351 6.14 -11.68 15.89
CA LYS A 351 6.29 -10.51 15.00
C LYS A 351 7.71 -10.37 14.44
N THR A 352 8.27 -11.45 13.93
CA THR A 352 9.54 -11.50 13.18
C THR A 352 9.26 -11.34 11.68
N THR A 353 10.28 -11.03 10.86
CA THR A 353 10.14 -10.96 9.40
C THR A 353 9.46 -12.22 8.83
N LYS A 354 9.88 -13.41 9.29
CA LYS A 354 9.26 -14.68 8.87
C LYS A 354 7.81 -14.79 9.32
N GLY A 355 7.50 -14.39 10.55
CA GLY A 355 6.13 -14.39 11.07
C GLY A 355 5.20 -13.47 10.28
N ILE A 356 5.66 -12.27 9.92
CA ILE A 356 4.90 -11.32 9.08
C ILE A 356 4.62 -11.91 7.69
N VAL A 357 5.62 -12.58 7.09
CA VAL A 357 5.46 -13.25 5.79
C VAL A 357 4.49 -14.42 5.88
N ILE A 358 4.58 -15.25 6.93
CA ILE A 358 3.64 -16.36 7.18
C ILE A 358 2.22 -15.83 7.35
N ALA A 359 2.03 -14.79 8.17
CA ALA A 359 0.74 -14.13 8.36
C ALA A 359 0.18 -13.62 7.02
N SER A 360 1.02 -12.97 6.21
CA SER A 360 0.64 -12.47 4.89
C SER A 360 0.22 -13.60 3.93
N ALA A 361 0.97 -14.71 3.91
CA ALA A 361 0.67 -15.89 3.10
C ALA A 361 -0.65 -16.56 3.48
N ILE A 362 -1.07 -16.46 4.75
CA ILE A 362 -2.36 -16.96 5.23
C ILE A 362 -3.51 -15.99 4.88
N VAL A 363 -3.28 -14.68 5.04
CA VAL A 363 -4.29 -13.64 4.80
C VAL A 363 -4.75 -13.60 3.35
N ILE A 364 -3.84 -13.79 2.39
CA ILE A 364 -4.12 -13.74 0.95
C ILE A 364 -5.25 -14.70 0.53
N PRO A 365 -5.15 -16.03 0.77
CA PRO A 365 -6.23 -16.98 0.46
C PRO A 365 -7.42 -16.83 1.41
N ALA A 366 -7.23 -16.38 2.65
CA ALA A 366 -8.33 -16.12 3.58
C ALA A 366 -9.26 -15.01 3.06
N LEU A 367 -8.70 -13.89 2.60
CA LEU A 367 -9.49 -12.79 2.04
C LEU A 367 -10.12 -13.17 0.70
N TRP A 368 -9.51 -14.07 -0.08
CA TRP A 368 -10.15 -14.68 -1.23
C TRP A 368 -11.40 -15.49 -0.83
N LEU A 369 -11.26 -16.37 0.16
CA LEU A 369 -12.38 -17.15 0.70
C LEU A 369 -13.48 -16.22 1.25
N LYS A 370 -13.09 -15.12 1.89
CA LYS A 370 -14.06 -14.13 2.36
C LYS A 370 -14.82 -13.46 1.22
N ARG A 371 -14.22 -13.23 0.03
CA ARG A 371 -14.97 -12.75 -1.14
C ARG A 371 -16.05 -13.76 -1.57
N MET A 372 -15.77 -15.07 -1.50
CA MET A 372 -16.78 -16.11 -1.74
C MET A 372 -17.89 -16.10 -0.67
N LEU A 373 -17.53 -15.90 0.60
CA LEU A 373 -18.50 -15.84 1.71
C LEU A 373 -19.33 -14.56 1.74
N ILE A 374 -18.90 -13.50 1.05
CA ILE A 374 -19.75 -12.31 0.83
C ILE A 374 -20.75 -12.59 -0.28
N THR A 375 -20.39 -13.35 -1.32
CA THR A 375 -21.26 -13.52 -2.49
C THR A 375 -22.23 -14.71 -2.35
N LEU A 376 -21.74 -15.89 -1.95
CA LEU A 376 -22.50 -17.14 -2.01
C LEU A 376 -23.65 -17.22 -0.99
N PRO A 377 -23.48 -16.89 0.30
CA PRO A 377 -24.57 -17.04 1.27
C PRO A 377 -25.78 -16.12 0.98
N PRO A 378 -25.61 -14.83 0.65
CA PRO A 378 -26.71 -13.98 0.19
C PRO A 378 -27.44 -14.57 -1.03
N LEU A 379 -26.70 -14.97 -2.07
CA LEU A 379 -27.27 -15.55 -3.29
C LEU A 379 -28.04 -16.84 -3.05
N SER A 380 -27.56 -17.67 -2.12
CA SER A 380 -28.22 -18.93 -1.78
C SER A 380 -29.61 -18.71 -1.18
N ARG A 381 -29.93 -17.50 -0.70
CA ARG A 381 -31.15 -17.16 0.05
C ARG A 381 -31.81 -15.89 -0.49
N GLN A 382 -31.83 -15.76 -1.82
CA GLN A 382 -32.47 -14.62 -2.49
C GLN A 382 -33.97 -14.55 -2.18
N LEU A 383 -34.48 -13.32 -2.00
CA LEU A 383 -35.91 -13.05 -1.87
C LEU A 383 -36.55 -12.88 -3.24
N ILE A 384 -37.52 -13.73 -3.57
CA ILE A 384 -38.34 -13.62 -4.78
C ILE A 384 -39.79 -13.25 -4.43
N PRO A 385 -40.45 -12.40 -5.24
CA PRO A 385 -41.88 -12.13 -5.09
C PRO A 385 -42.70 -13.41 -5.29
N ASN A 386 -43.47 -13.82 -4.28
CA ASN A 386 -44.40 -14.94 -4.37
C ASN A 386 -45.85 -14.41 -4.38
N PRO A 387 -46.52 -14.35 -5.55
CA PRO A 387 -47.91 -13.92 -5.63
C PRO A 387 -48.83 -15.01 -5.06
N ILE A 388 -49.44 -14.71 -3.92
CA ILE A 388 -50.44 -15.56 -3.28
C ILE A 388 -51.82 -15.00 -3.63
N ILE A 389 -52.65 -15.85 -4.23
CA ILE A 389 -54.04 -15.51 -4.55
C ILE A 389 -54.90 -16.00 -3.39
N ASP A 390 -55.55 -15.08 -2.69
CA ASP A 390 -56.54 -15.44 -1.67
C ASP A 390 -57.78 -16.04 -2.36
N PRO A 391 -58.12 -17.32 -2.14
CA PRO A 391 -59.25 -17.96 -2.80
C PRO A 391 -60.61 -17.34 -2.43
N ALA A 392 -60.72 -16.71 -1.25
CA ALA A 392 -61.97 -16.16 -0.72
C ALA A 392 -62.22 -14.73 -1.21
N THR A 393 -61.19 -13.90 -1.30
CA THR A 393 -61.30 -12.49 -1.69
C THR A 393 -60.86 -12.22 -3.13
N ARG A 394 -60.23 -13.18 -3.81
CA ARG A 394 -59.57 -13.04 -5.13
C ARG A 394 -58.56 -11.90 -5.19
N SER A 395 -58.09 -11.38 -4.05
CA SER A 395 -57.00 -10.42 -4.01
C SER A 395 -55.65 -11.14 -4.10
N THR A 396 -54.73 -10.55 -4.85
CA THR A 396 -53.34 -11.01 -4.91
C THR A 396 -52.52 -10.25 -3.88
N PHE A 397 -51.87 -10.96 -2.97
CA PHE A 397 -50.85 -10.40 -2.09
C PHE A 397 -49.48 -10.94 -2.50
N ILE A 398 -48.43 -10.13 -2.39
CA ILE A 398 -47.06 -10.55 -2.70
C ILE A 398 -46.34 -10.75 -1.37
N GLU A 399 -46.01 -11.99 -1.05
CA GLU A 399 -45.13 -12.31 0.07
C GLU A 399 -43.73 -12.65 -0.47
N PRO A 400 -42.65 -12.28 0.23
CA PRO A 400 -41.31 -12.68 -0.16
C PRO A 400 -41.08 -14.17 0.17
N LEU A 401 -40.75 -14.96 -0.85
CA LEU A 401 -40.30 -16.34 -0.71
C LEU A 401 -38.77 -16.39 -0.78
N THR A 402 -38.13 -17.15 0.09
CA THR A 402 -36.68 -17.37 0.09
C THR A 402 -36.32 -18.58 -0.76
N THR A 403 -35.44 -18.42 -1.74
CA THR A 403 -34.88 -19.54 -2.51
C THR A 403 -33.75 -20.23 -1.74
N TYR A 404 -33.40 -21.46 -2.14
CA TYR A 404 -32.23 -22.17 -1.60
C TYR A 404 -31.39 -22.71 -2.75
N GLY A 405 -30.11 -22.35 -2.78
CA GLY A 405 -29.16 -22.76 -3.82
C GLY A 405 -27.84 -23.27 -3.24
N ILE A 406 -27.28 -24.31 -3.85
CA ILE A 406 -25.93 -24.80 -3.53
C ILE A 406 -25.06 -24.58 -4.76
N TYR A 407 -23.85 -24.10 -4.53
CA TYR A 407 -22.84 -23.88 -5.55
C TYR A 407 -21.57 -24.64 -5.20
N SER A 408 -21.03 -25.36 -6.19
CA SER A 408 -19.72 -26.00 -6.10
C SER A 408 -18.99 -25.76 -7.42
N PRO A 409 -17.84 -25.08 -7.41
CA PRO A 409 -17.12 -24.82 -8.64
C PRO A 409 -16.70 -26.12 -9.34
N THR A 410 -16.88 -26.18 -10.65
CA THR A 410 -16.48 -27.35 -11.44
C THR A 410 -14.98 -27.33 -11.72
N TRP A 411 -14.46 -28.43 -12.25
CA TRP A 411 -13.07 -28.50 -12.69
C TRP A 411 -12.73 -27.42 -13.73
N VAL A 412 -13.70 -26.99 -14.55
CA VAL A 412 -13.50 -25.91 -15.55
C VAL A 412 -13.18 -24.60 -14.84
N GLU A 413 -13.99 -24.22 -13.84
CA GLU A 413 -13.80 -22.99 -13.09
C GLU A 413 -12.46 -22.96 -12.36
N TRP A 414 -12.08 -24.07 -11.71
CA TRP A 414 -10.78 -24.22 -11.06
C TRP A 414 -9.61 -24.14 -12.06
N SER A 415 -9.79 -24.68 -13.26
CA SER A 415 -8.78 -24.64 -14.31
C SER A 415 -8.59 -23.21 -14.85
N LEU A 416 -9.69 -22.47 -15.00
CA LEU A 416 -9.64 -21.05 -15.39
C LEU A 416 -8.97 -20.21 -14.32
N PHE A 417 -9.31 -20.42 -13.04
CA PHE A 417 -8.66 -19.76 -11.91
C PHE A 417 -7.14 -20.01 -11.89
N ALA A 418 -6.73 -21.28 -11.97
CA ALA A 418 -5.31 -21.66 -11.96
C ALA A 418 -4.55 -21.06 -13.16
N GLY A 419 -5.14 -21.09 -14.35
CA GLY A 419 -4.54 -20.47 -15.54
C GLY A 419 -4.39 -18.96 -15.41
N THR A 420 -5.38 -18.26 -14.87
CA THR A 420 -5.30 -16.80 -14.61
C THR A 420 -4.15 -16.46 -13.64
N LEU A 421 -3.95 -17.25 -12.57
CA LEU A 421 -2.80 -17.06 -11.68
C LEU A 421 -1.47 -17.26 -12.41
N VAL A 422 -1.36 -18.29 -13.25
CA VAL A 422 -0.16 -18.54 -14.06
C VAL A 422 0.12 -17.42 -15.05
N ILE A 423 -0.92 -16.86 -15.70
CA ILE A 423 -0.78 -15.67 -16.55
C ILE A 423 -0.16 -14.53 -15.74
N GLY A 424 -0.62 -14.30 -14.51
CA GLY A 424 -0.06 -13.28 -13.62
C GLY A 424 1.42 -13.50 -13.30
N PHE A 425 1.79 -14.71 -12.91
CA PHE A 425 3.19 -15.04 -12.65
C PHE A 425 4.07 -14.93 -13.90
N LEU A 426 3.55 -15.25 -15.08
CA LEU A 426 4.26 -15.06 -16.35
C LEU A 426 4.43 -13.58 -16.69
N MET A 427 3.41 -12.74 -16.49
CA MET A 427 3.52 -11.29 -16.67
C MET A 427 4.61 -10.71 -15.76
N PHE A 428 4.64 -11.12 -14.50
CA PHE A 428 5.68 -10.73 -13.55
C PHE A 428 7.07 -11.19 -14.00
N ALA A 429 7.20 -12.47 -14.41
CA ALA A 429 8.47 -13.06 -14.83
C ALA A 429 9.01 -12.41 -16.12
N ILE A 430 8.14 -12.12 -17.09
CA ILE A 430 8.48 -11.39 -18.32
C ILE A 430 9.00 -10.00 -17.94
N PHE A 431 8.28 -9.27 -17.09
CA PHE A 431 8.72 -7.95 -16.66
C PHE A 431 10.08 -8.02 -15.96
N ALA A 432 10.25 -8.90 -14.97
CA ALA A 432 11.50 -9.09 -14.23
C ALA A 432 12.70 -9.42 -15.13
N LYS A 433 12.46 -10.07 -16.28
CA LYS A 433 13.48 -10.47 -17.25
C LYS A 433 13.92 -9.33 -18.17
N TYR A 434 13.06 -8.36 -18.44
CA TYR A 434 13.34 -7.28 -19.40
C TYR A 434 13.50 -5.90 -18.75
N PHE A 435 13.02 -5.72 -17.52
CA PHE A 435 13.03 -4.43 -16.82
C PHE A 435 13.44 -4.61 -15.35
N PRO A 436 14.04 -3.57 -14.75
CA PRO A 436 14.41 -3.59 -13.33
C PRO A 436 13.18 -3.52 -12.41
N LEU A 437 13.12 -4.43 -11.43
CA LEU A 437 12.00 -4.51 -10.46
C LEU A 437 12.10 -3.49 -9.32
N ILE A 438 13.30 -2.95 -9.07
CA ILE A 438 13.56 -1.85 -8.13
C ILE A 438 13.95 -0.63 -8.94
N GLU A 439 13.56 0.57 -8.49
CA GLU A 439 13.98 1.79 -9.16
C GLU A 439 15.50 1.99 -9.06
N LEU A 440 16.15 2.39 -10.15
CA LEU A 440 17.60 2.62 -10.16
C LEU A 440 18.04 3.79 -9.27
N ASP A 441 17.13 4.74 -9.05
CA ASP A 441 17.27 5.93 -8.21
C ASP A 441 17.24 5.65 -6.69
N VAL A 442 17.20 4.37 -6.28
CA VAL A 442 17.41 3.98 -4.87
C VAL A 442 18.90 4.08 -4.50
N GLY A 443 19.81 4.09 -5.48
CA GLY A 443 21.26 4.18 -5.26
C GLY A 443 21.76 5.53 -4.73
N GLU A 444 21.01 6.61 -4.91
CA GLU A 444 21.36 7.97 -4.45
C GLU A 444 20.91 8.24 -2.99
N VAL A 445 20.15 7.34 -2.36
CA VAL A 445 19.65 7.54 -1.00
C VAL A 445 20.78 7.29 0.01
N HIS A 446 21.24 8.37 0.64
CA HIS A 446 22.12 8.31 1.80
C HIS A 446 21.42 7.55 2.94
N ILE A 447 21.69 6.25 3.04
CA ILE A 447 21.44 5.50 4.26
C ILE A 447 22.46 6.03 5.26
N GLU A 448 22.05 6.99 6.10
CA GLU A 448 22.83 7.37 7.26
C GLU A 448 23.13 6.10 8.07
N PRO A 449 24.40 5.79 8.38
CA PRO A 449 24.72 4.68 9.25
C PRO A 449 24.05 4.92 10.61
N GLU A 450 23.31 3.93 11.10
CA GLU A 450 22.70 3.97 12.42
C GLU A 450 23.74 4.36 13.48
N PRO A 451 23.44 5.29 14.41
CA PRO A 451 24.22 5.40 15.62
C PRO A 451 24.13 4.06 16.34
N ILE A 452 25.29 3.49 16.66
CA ILE A 452 25.42 2.25 17.40
C ILE A 452 24.71 2.46 18.75
N VAL A 453 23.47 1.98 18.87
CA VAL A 453 22.76 1.96 20.15
C VAL A 453 23.44 0.89 20.99
N ALA A 454 24.33 1.34 21.88
CA ALA A 454 24.89 0.49 22.91
C ALA A 454 23.73 -0.15 23.68
N THR A 455 23.74 -1.48 23.75
CA THR A 455 22.76 -2.27 24.50
C THR A 455 22.83 -1.88 25.98
N PRO A 456 21.70 -1.69 26.68
CA PRO A 456 21.75 -1.41 28.10
C PRO A 456 22.21 -2.68 28.81
N ALA A 457 23.45 -2.65 29.31
CA ALA A 457 23.93 -3.60 30.28
C ALA A 457 23.04 -3.52 31.54
N ALA A 458 22.69 -4.68 32.08
CA ALA A 458 21.91 -4.84 33.29
C ALA A 458 22.51 -4.02 34.45
N ALA A 459 21.69 -3.16 35.06
CA ALA A 459 22.06 -2.44 36.28
C ALA A 459 21.13 -2.86 37.43
N GLY A 460 21.63 -3.79 38.24
CA GLY A 460 21.32 -3.81 39.67
C GLY A 460 22.45 -3.08 40.41
N GLY A 461 22.08 -2.30 41.42
CA GLY A 461 22.97 -1.95 42.54
C GLY A 461 23.76 -0.63 42.44
N VAL A 462 23.17 0.42 43.00
CA VAL A 462 23.74 1.46 43.88
C VAL A 462 25.27 1.67 43.89
N GLY A 463 25.70 2.90 43.55
CA GLY A 463 27.02 3.44 43.87
C GLY A 463 27.23 4.84 43.25
N ALA A 464 27.54 5.83 44.07
CA ALA A 464 27.56 7.26 43.74
C ALA A 464 28.84 7.76 43.03
N ALA A 465 28.65 8.72 42.11
CA ALA A 465 29.51 9.86 41.69
C ALA A 465 30.94 9.60 41.12
N PRO A 466 31.49 10.44 40.19
CA PRO A 466 31.29 11.88 40.08
C PRO A 466 30.93 12.47 38.70
N GLU A 467 30.27 13.62 38.77
CA GLU A 467 29.92 14.55 37.68
C GLU A 467 31.14 15.09 36.94
N ALA A 468 31.03 15.17 35.61
CA ALA A 468 31.86 16.02 34.78
C ALA A 468 31.20 17.40 34.67
N THR A 469 31.88 18.42 35.19
CA THR A 469 31.49 19.82 35.29
C THR A 469 31.36 20.50 33.92
N GLY A 470 30.14 20.87 33.52
CA GLY A 470 29.89 21.98 32.60
C GLY A 470 29.84 23.32 33.37
N PRO A 471 29.98 24.48 32.70
CA PRO A 471 29.90 25.78 33.36
C PRO A 471 28.51 25.99 34.02
N PRO A 472 28.43 26.72 35.14
CA PRO A 472 27.19 26.86 35.90
C PRO A 472 26.12 27.62 35.10
N ALA A 473 24.89 27.10 35.11
CA ALA A 473 23.73 27.77 34.54
C ALA A 473 23.39 29.05 35.33
N GLN A 474 23.13 30.16 34.64
CA GLN A 474 22.66 31.41 35.25
C GLN A 474 21.15 31.56 35.06
N TYR A 475 20.45 32.13 36.05
CA TYR A 475 19.00 32.32 36.04
C TYR A 475 18.65 33.80 36.00
N GLU A 476 17.66 34.21 35.21
CA GLU A 476 17.25 35.61 35.06
C GLU A 476 15.76 35.82 35.38
N LEU A 477 15.47 36.92 36.07
CA LEU A 477 14.12 37.41 36.35
C LEU A 477 14.13 38.96 36.26
N CYS A 478 13.26 39.52 35.42
CA CYS A 478 13.07 40.98 35.27
C CYS A 478 14.39 41.78 35.14
N ASP A 479 15.28 41.34 34.25
CA ASP A 479 16.58 41.96 33.94
C ASP A 479 17.65 41.86 35.06
N THR A 480 17.44 40.99 36.06
CA THR A 480 18.43 40.65 37.09
C THR A 480 18.88 39.20 36.98
N THR A 481 20.20 38.96 36.97
CA THR A 481 20.82 37.64 36.83
C THR A 481 21.34 37.09 38.16
N PHE A 482 21.10 35.80 38.38
CA PHE A 482 21.44 35.05 39.59
C PHE A 482 22.30 33.85 39.24
N ALA A 483 23.22 33.48 40.14
CA ALA A 483 24.14 32.37 39.91
C ALA A 483 23.48 31.00 40.14
N THR A 484 22.37 30.96 40.87
CA THR A 484 21.62 29.74 41.19
C THR A 484 20.11 30.00 41.19
N LEU A 485 19.32 28.97 40.93
CA LEU A 485 17.85 29.06 40.93
C LEU A 485 17.30 29.46 42.30
N ASP A 486 17.90 28.98 43.38
CA ASP A 486 17.47 29.28 44.76
C ASP A 486 17.55 30.78 45.09
N GLU A 487 18.61 31.48 44.64
CA GLU A 487 18.75 32.93 44.83
C GLU A 487 17.69 33.70 44.03
N CYS A 488 17.37 33.26 42.82
CA CYS A 488 16.31 33.84 42.01
C CYS A 488 14.93 33.66 42.67
N CYS A 489 14.67 32.50 43.26
CA CYS A 489 13.42 32.22 43.96
C CYS A 489 13.23 33.02 45.25
N GLU A 490 14.29 33.23 46.03
CA GLU A 490 14.20 34.11 47.20
C GLU A 490 13.93 35.56 46.82
N HIS A 491 14.49 36.03 45.70
CA HIS A 491 14.21 37.37 45.17
C HIS A 491 12.75 37.50 44.69
N ALA A 492 12.27 36.51 43.93
CA ALA A 492 10.90 36.45 43.43
C ALA A 492 9.85 36.45 44.55
N GLU A 493 10.11 35.71 45.64
CA GLU A 493 9.23 35.65 46.80
C GLU A 493 9.19 37.00 47.55
N LYS A 494 10.35 37.64 47.72
CA LYS A 494 10.49 38.86 48.54
C LYS A 494 10.01 40.13 47.85
N GLU A 495 10.31 40.31 46.56
CA GLU A 495 10.00 41.54 45.82
C GLU A 495 8.71 41.43 44.99
N HIS A 496 8.34 40.21 44.56
CA HIS A 496 7.19 39.99 43.67
C HIS A 496 6.09 39.10 44.30
N GLY A 497 6.30 38.56 45.50
CA GLY A 497 5.30 37.76 46.22
C GLY A 497 4.99 36.40 45.57
N ILE A 498 5.92 35.86 44.77
CA ILE A 498 5.75 34.58 44.07
C ILE A 498 6.12 33.44 45.01
N ALA A 499 5.22 32.46 45.20
CA ALA A 499 5.44 31.33 46.09
C ALA A 499 6.53 30.38 45.55
N LYS A 500 7.37 29.86 46.47
CA LYS A 500 8.59 29.11 46.16
C LYS A 500 8.36 27.83 45.33
N ASP A 501 7.18 27.24 45.45
CA ASP A 501 6.71 26.06 44.72
C ASP A 501 6.28 26.34 43.27
N SER A 502 6.16 27.63 42.88
CA SER A 502 5.86 28.06 41.50
C SER A 502 6.98 28.88 40.86
N CYS A 503 8.13 29.00 41.53
CA CYS A 503 9.24 29.87 41.13
C CYS A 503 9.90 29.47 39.80
N ASP A 504 9.98 28.17 39.52
CA ASP A 504 10.70 27.59 38.38
C ASP A 504 10.14 28.06 37.02
N MET A 505 8.90 28.56 37.00
CA MET A 505 8.25 29.13 35.82
C MET A 505 8.57 30.61 35.60
N ALA A 506 9.03 31.31 36.64
CA ALA A 506 9.35 32.74 36.60
C ALA A 506 10.86 32.97 36.34
N CYS A 507 11.73 32.16 36.94
CA CYS A 507 13.18 32.27 36.79
C CYS A 507 13.68 31.49 35.56
N ALA A 508 14.02 32.21 34.48
CA ALA A 508 14.45 31.60 33.22
C ALA A 508 15.94 31.26 33.26
N GLU A 509 16.31 30.03 32.88
CA GLU A 509 17.70 29.61 32.75
C GLU A 509 18.30 30.17 31.45
N VAL A 510 19.31 31.04 31.57
CA VAL A 510 20.00 31.65 30.43
C VAL A 510 21.27 30.85 30.14
N LYS A 511 21.25 30.07 29.06
CA LYS A 511 22.47 29.50 28.48
C LYS A 511 23.13 30.59 27.64
N GLY A 512 24.31 31.04 28.05
CA GLY A 512 24.95 32.25 27.52
C GLY A 512 25.05 32.28 25.99
N GLU A 513 24.32 33.23 25.38
CA GLU A 513 24.50 33.68 24.00
C GLU A 513 25.12 35.08 23.99
N ALA A 514 26.00 35.30 23.01
CA ALA A 514 26.72 36.56 22.83
C ALA A 514 25.85 37.61 22.14
N ALA A 515 25.68 38.75 22.82
CA ALA A 515 25.40 40.12 22.36
C ALA A 515 24.70 40.34 20.99
N ALA A 516 23.46 40.83 21.04
CA ALA A 516 22.71 41.40 19.91
C ALA A 516 23.25 42.79 19.47
N PRO A 517 23.27 43.12 18.16
CA PRO A 517 23.44 44.50 17.72
C PRO A 517 22.11 45.20 17.36
N ALA A 518 22.13 46.50 17.63
CA ALA A 518 21.17 47.59 17.42
C ALA A 518 20.05 47.45 16.36
N ALA A 519 18.86 47.87 16.79
CA ALA A 519 17.67 48.08 15.97
C ALA A 519 17.89 49.09 14.83
N GLY A 520 17.52 48.69 13.60
CA GLY A 520 17.37 49.58 12.45
C GLY A 520 18.10 49.20 11.16
N ALA A 521 18.90 48.13 11.15
CA ALA A 521 19.54 47.63 9.93
C ALA A 521 18.58 46.74 9.13
N LYS A 522 18.51 46.96 7.82
CA LYS A 522 17.75 46.10 6.90
C LYS A 522 18.54 44.79 6.77
N MET A 523 17.99 43.67 7.22
CA MET A 523 18.61 42.34 7.04
C MET A 523 18.66 42.03 5.54
N VAL A 524 19.82 41.60 5.03
CA VAL A 524 20.04 41.38 3.59
C VAL A 524 20.46 39.94 3.29
N SER A 525 20.96 39.19 4.27
CA SER A 525 21.48 37.83 4.06
C SER A 525 21.13 36.91 5.23
N LYS A 526 20.84 35.64 4.93
CA LYS A 526 20.46 34.61 5.90
C LYS A 526 21.36 33.39 5.80
N CYS A 527 21.79 32.84 6.93
CA CYS A 527 22.58 31.59 6.95
C CYS A 527 21.65 30.37 6.79
N GLY A 528 21.85 29.59 5.73
CA GLY A 528 21.03 28.41 5.42
C GLY A 528 21.24 27.20 6.33
N LEU A 529 22.18 27.27 7.29
CA LEU A 529 22.51 26.16 8.21
C LEU A 529 21.89 26.31 9.59
N CYS A 530 21.73 27.54 10.07
CA CYS A 530 21.22 27.86 11.40
C CYS A 530 20.06 28.87 11.38
N ASP A 531 19.65 29.32 10.19
CA ASP A 531 18.60 30.32 9.94
C ASP A 531 18.86 31.72 10.54
N ALA A 532 20.08 32.01 11.01
CA ALA A 532 20.44 33.34 11.53
C ALA A 532 20.45 34.41 10.42
N GLU A 533 19.89 35.59 10.70
CA GLU A 533 19.80 36.72 9.77
C GLU A 533 20.88 37.77 10.07
N PHE A 534 21.51 38.29 9.01
CA PHE A 534 22.62 39.24 9.08
C PHE A 534 22.36 40.47 8.21
N ALA A 535 22.98 41.59 8.58
CA ALA A 535 22.83 42.86 7.86
C ALA A 535 23.69 42.91 6.58
N SER A 536 24.67 42.02 6.43
CA SER A 536 25.50 41.88 5.23
C SER A 536 26.03 40.46 5.03
N GLU A 537 26.32 40.10 3.79
CA GLU A 537 26.86 38.79 3.41
C GLU A 537 28.22 38.50 4.09
N ASP A 538 29.06 39.53 4.27
CA ASP A 538 30.35 39.42 4.98
C ASP A 538 30.17 39.00 6.46
N GLU A 539 29.12 39.47 7.13
CA GLU A 539 28.80 39.08 8.52
C GLU A 539 28.29 37.63 8.57
N CYS A 540 27.47 37.23 7.60
CA CYS A 540 27.04 35.84 7.46
C CYS A 540 28.22 34.90 7.21
N CYS A 541 29.20 35.30 6.39
CA CYS A 541 30.41 34.51 6.17
C CYS A 541 31.30 34.37 7.40
N ALA A 542 31.46 35.44 8.17
CA ALA A 542 32.22 35.38 9.41
C ALA A 542 31.54 34.46 10.44
N HIS A 543 30.21 34.45 10.47
CA HIS A 543 29.44 33.53 11.30
C HIS A 543 29.60 32.06 10.84
N ALA A 544 29.44 31.79 9.54
CA ALA A 544 29.58 30.45 8.98
C ALA A 544 31.00 29.87 9.14
N GLU A 545 32.03 30.70 9.06
CA GLU A 545 33.41 30.28 9.29
C GLU A 545 33.66 29.92 10.77
N LYS A 546 33.06 30.68 11.69
CA LYS A 546 33.29 30.51 13.13
C LYS A 546 32.46 29.40 13.76
N GLU A 547 31.17 29.32 13.43
CA GLU A 547 30.23 28.39 14.07
C GLU A 547 30.04 27.09 13.26
N HIS A 548 30.33 27.11 11.96
CA HIS A 548 30.13 25.96 11.06
C HIS A 548 31.42 25.50 10.35
N ALA A 549 32.57 26.10 10.68
CA ALA A 549 33.89 25.76 10.13
C ALA A 549 33.96 25.80 8.58
N ILE A 550 33.16 26.65 7.94
CA ILE A 550 33.14 26.81 6.48
C ILE A 550 34.27 27.75 6.04
N ALA A 551 35.10 27.29 5.10
CA ALA A 551 36.15 28.14 4.53
C ALA A 551 35.55 29.34 3.80
N LYS A 552 36.13 30.53 3.99
CA LYS A 552 35.66 31.79 3.40
C LYS A 552 35.45 31.77 1.87
N SER A 553 36.17 30.90 1.14
CA SER A 553 36.01 30.70 -0.32
C SER A 553 34.74 29.95 -0.73
N SER A 554 33.98 29.43 0.22
CA SER A 554 32.80 28.59 0.01
C SER A 554 31.55 29.17 0.68
N CYS A 555 31.62 30.44 1.08
CA CYS A 555 30.56 31.10 1.84
C CYS A 555 29.26 31.30 1.05
N ASP A 556 29.34 31.54 -0.27
CA ASP A 556 28.19 31.73 -1.16
C ASP A 556 27.23 30.52 -1.20
N MET A 557 27.64 29.37 -0.65
CA MET A 557 26.79 28.18 -0.51
C MET A 557 26.04 28.09 0.82
N ALA A 558 26.47 28.87 1.83
CA ALA A 558 25.92 28.85 3.19
C ALA A 558 25.12 30.12 3.52
N CYS A 559 25.34 31.21 2.79
CA CYS A 559 24.65 32.49 2.97
C CYS A 559 23.78 32.78 1.76
N GLU A 560 22.47 32.93 1.99
CA GLU A 560 21.49 33.28 0.96
C GLU A 560 21.10 34.75 1.09
N ASP A 561 21.08 35.49 -0.02
CA ASP A 561 20.52 36.84 -0.07
C ASP A 561 18.99 36.79 0.12
N MET A 562 18.46 37.70 0.95
CA MET A 562 17.03 37.83 1.27
C MET A 562 16.23 38.73 0.33
#